data_AF-A0A8H3BPH4-F1
#
_entry.id   AF-A0A8H3BPH4-F1
#
_cell.length_a   1.000
_cell.length_b   1.000
_cell.length_c   1.000
_cell.angle_alpha   90.00
_cell.angle_beta   90.00
_cell.angle_gamma   90.00
#
_symmetry.space_group_name_H-M   'P 1'
#
loop_
_entity.id
_entity.type
_entity.pdbx_description
1 polymer ?
#
loop_
_entity_poly.entity_id
_entity_poly.type
_entity_poly.pdbx_seq_one_letter_code
_entity_poly.pdbx_strand_id
1 'polypeptide(L)'
;MLLSWFPAFFNDGGMAALGAAHYQYIKEIPMNRRYEIRLSIGAWEDKWVYCVAKFVSHKKQKIKSTEHSTNASTPLIPPISAPTTPFEAETSTPAELIDRKVQEERDLDTSIVDSGLKPATKNRKTLQTHDDDGALIHCIAVSAICFKHGRITVPPNVVLATSGYSLTETGDKSNWLNAKRLRERGTAAMTEFFRGGWKLEENKFWQAGPKVEEECNRRLAELRKLTEGMNGLRV
;
A
#
# COMPACT_ATOMS: atom_id res chain seq x y z
N MET A 1 -11.04 4.59 -5.96
CA MET A 1 -10.05 3.57 -6.39
C MET A 1 -10.63 2.17 -6.51
N LEU A 2 -11.32 1.60 -5.50
CA LEU A 2 -11.98 0.29 -5.72
C LEU A 2 -13.13 0.36 -6.74
N LEU A 3 -13.89 1.46 -6.74
CA LEU A 3 -14.97 1.70 -7.70
C LEU A 3 -14.50 1.59 -9.16
N SER A 4 -13.28 2.05 -9.46
CA SER A 4 -12.71 1.97 -10.81
C SER A 4 -12.22 0.58 -11.20
N TRP A 5 -11.95 -0.31 -10.23
CA TRP A 5 -11.52 -1.68 -10.49
C TRP A 5 -12.69 -2.66 -10.62
N PHE A 6 -13.76 -2.41 -9.87
CA PHE A 6 -14.94 -3.29 -9.85
C PHE A 6 -16.23 -2.55 -10.23
N PRO A 7 -16.26 -1.73 -11.31
CA PRO A 7 -17.42 -0.89 -11.61
C PRO A 7 -18.70 -1.72 -11.81
N ALA A 8 -18.58 -2.91 -12.41
CA ALA A 8 -19.71 -3.81 -12.63
C ALA A 8 -20.31 -4.31 -11.30
N PHE A 9 -19.48 -4.76 -10.36
CA PHE A 9 -19.96 -5.23 -9.06
C PHE A 9 -20.72 -4.16 -8.27
N PHE A 10 -20.24 -2.92 -8.28
CA PHE A 10 -20.93 -1.81 -7.62
C PHE A 10 -22.24 -1.44 -8.32
N ASN A 11 -22.26 -1.44 -9.66
CA ASN A 11 -23.49 -1.24 -10.43
C ASN A 11 -24.54 -2.32 -10.18
N ASP A 12 -24.10 -3.56 -9.91
CA ASP A 12 -24.96 -4.69 -9.59
C ASP A 12 -25.46 -4.66 -8.11
N GLY A 13 -25.27 -3.56 -7.39
CA GLY A 13 -25.71 -3.36 -5.99
C GLY A 13 -24.71 -3.87 -4.94
N GLY A 14 -23.50 -4.20 -5.36
CA GLY A 14 -22.40 -4.57 -4.50
C GLY A 14 -21.83 -3.38 -3.71
N MET A 15 -21.23 -3.69 -2.57
CA MET A 15 -20.54 -2.76 -1.69
C MET A 15 -19.22 -3.35 -1.23
N ALA A 16 -18.26 -2.49 -0.87
CA ALA A 16 -16.99 -2.90 -0.27
C ALA A 16 -16.87 -2.29 1.12
N ALA A 17 -16.73 -3.12 2.14
CA ALA A 17 -16.58 -2.71 3.53
C ALA A 17 -15.12 -2.89 3.97
N LEU A 18 -14.52 -1.85 4.54
CA LEU A 18 -13.18 -1.91 5.12
C LEU A 18 -13.26 -2.58 6.50
N GLY A 19 -12.50 -3.67 6.70
CA GLY A 19 -12.43 -4.37 7.98
C GLY A 19 -11.21 -3.97 8.81
N ALA A 20 -10.07 -3.73 8.15
CA ALA A 20 -8.84 -3.28 8.79
C ALA A 20 -7.97 -2.53 7.79
N ALA A 21 -7.14 -1.62 8.29
CA ALA A 21 -6.09 -0.97 7.53
C ALA A 21 -4.83 -0.86 8.40
N HIS A 22 -3.69 -1.17 7.81
CA HIS A 22 -2.38 -1.14 8.45
C HIS A 22 -1.47 -0.22 7.64
N TYR A 23 -0.65 0.58 8.32
CA TYR A 23 0.26 1.53 7.69
C TYR A 23 1.65 1.36 8.26
N GLN A 24 2.62 1.15 7.38
CA GLN A 24 4.03 1.22 7.70
C GLN A 24 4.60 2.47 7.07
N TYR A 25 4.91 3.46 7.91
CA TYR A 25 5.59 4.68 7.52
C TYR A 25 7.10 4.41 7.43
N ILE A 26 7.70 4.82 6.31
CA ILE A 26 9.13 4.61 6.01
C ILE A 26 9.82 5.97 5.90
N LYS A 27 9.20 6.93 5.21
CA LYS A 27 9.76 8.26 5.02
C LYS A 27 8.67 9.32 4.84
N GLU A 28 8.87 10.47 5.44
CA GLU A 28 7.96 11.61 5.33
C GLU A 28 7.81 12.08 3.87
N ILE A 29 6.60 12.51 3.51
CA ILE A 29 6.31 13.20 2.26
C ILE A 29 6.26 14.70 2.59
N PRO A 30 7.20 15.51 2.06
CA PRO A 30 7.18 16.96 2.30
C PRO A 30 5.88 17.61 1.81
N MET A 31 5.49 18.70 2.46
CA MET A 31 4.31 19.48 2.07
C MET A 31 4.36 19.86 0.58
N ASN A 32 3.19 19.79 -0.08
CA ASN A 32 3.01 20.09 -1.51
C ASN A 32 3.89 19.27 -2.47
N ARG A 33 4.45 18.15 -2.01
CA ARG A 33 5.18 17.24 -2.90
C ARG A 33 4.21 16.33 -3.66
N ARG A 34 4.46 16.16 -4.96
CA ARG A 34 3.74 15.18 -5.77
C ARG A 34 4.18 13.76 -5.41
N TYR A 35 3.21 12.89 -5.22
CA TYR A 35 3.41 11.46 -4.99
C TYR A 35 2.38 10.67 -5.79
N GLU A 36 2.63 9.38 -5.96
CA GLU A 36 1.78 8.40 -6.63
C GLU A 36 1.34 7.36 -5.60
N ILE A 37 0.07 6.96 -5.63
CA ILE A 37 -0.43 5.82 -4.85
C ILE A 37 -0.60 4.65 -5.80
N ARG A 38 0.22 3.62 -5.64
CA ARG A 38 0.13 2.36 -6.37
C ARG A 38 -0.70 1.38 -5.58
N LEU A 39 -1.85 1.03 -6.11
CA LEU A 39 -2.70 0.01 -5.53
C LEU A 39 -2.49 -1.31 -6.26
N SER A 40 -2.35 -2.41 -5.53
CA SER A 40 -2.38 -3.76 -6.05
C SER A 40 -3.26 -4.68 -5.19
N ILE A 41 -3.76 -5.75 -5.79
CA ILE A 41 -4.37 -6.85 -5.03
C ILE A 41 -3.23 -7.74 -4.54
N GLY A 42 -3.11 -7.87 -3.22
CA GLY A 42 -2.08 -8.69 -2.58
C GLY A 42 -2.46 -10.16 -2.63
N ALA A 43 -3.53 -10.51 -1.91
CA ALA A 43 -4.10 -11.86 -1.84
C ALA A 43 -5.57 -11.78 -1.42
N TRP A 44 -6.26 -12.91 -1.39
CA TRP A 44 -7.61 -13.02 -0.85
C TRP A 44 -7.83 -14.35 -0.12
N GLU A 45 -8.82 -14.34 0.74
CA GLU A 45 -9.38 -15.48 1.47
C GLU A 45 -10.84 -15.69 1.06
N ASP A 46 -11.58 -16.49 1.83
CA ASP A 46 -13.02 -16.72 1.63
C ASP A 46 -13.86 -15.44 1.76
N LYS A 47 -13.45 -14.53 2.64
CA LYS A 47 -14.21 -13.31 3.00
C LYS A 47 -13.46 -12.02 2.67
N TRP A 48 -12.15 -12.02 2.85
CA TRP A 48 -11.34 -10.80 2.81
C TRP A 48 -10.49 -10.77 1.54
N VAL A 49 -10.48 -9.62 0.87
CA VAL A 49 -9.43 -9.27 -0.09
C VAL A 49 -8.46 -8.31 0.58
N TYR A 50 -7.17 -8.55 0.41
CA TYR A 50 -6.11 -7.70 0.92
C TYR A 50 -5.57 -6.83 -0.22
N CYS A 51 -5.79 -5.52 -0.12
CA CYS A 51 -5.24 -4.55 -1.05
C CYS A 51 -3.98 -3.92 -0.47
N VAL A 52 -2.92 -3.83 -1.25
CA VAL A 52 -1.65 -3.19 -0.88
C VAL A 52 -1.56 -1.87 -1.61
N ALA A 53 -1.40 -0.77 -0.86
CA ALA A 53 -1.16 0.56 -1.40
C ALA A 53 0.27 1.00 -1.07
N LYS A 54 1.07 1.35 -2.07
CA LYS A 54 2.40 1.93 -1.91
C LYS A 54 2.33 3.42 -2.26
N PHE A 55 2.74 4.27 -1.34
CA PHE A 55 2.90 5.71 -1.55
C PHE A 55 4.32 5.97 -2.02
N VAL A 56 4.49 6.40 -3.27
CA VAL A 56 5.82 6.51 -3.90
C VAL A 56 6.07 7.90 -4.50
N SER A 57 7.33 8.30 -4.56
CA SER A 57 7.75 9.49 -5.31
C SER A 57 8.90 9.19 -6.26
N HIS A 58 8.86 9.82 -7.43
CA HIS A 58 9.87 9.68 -8.46
C HIS A 58 10.92 10.77 -8.34
N LYS A 59 12.20 10.39 -8.42
CA LYS A 59 13.27 11.38 -8.60
C LYS A 59 13.12 11.98 -9.99
N LYS A 60 13.12 13.32 -10.11
CA LYS A 60 13.21 13.96 -11.43
C LYS A 60 14.51 13.51 -12.07
N GLN A 61 14.44 12.90 -13.25
CA GLN A 61 15.64 12.64 -14.03
C GLN A 61 16.30 13.99 -14.32
N LYS A 62 17.54 14.15 -13.88
CA LYS A 62 18.36 15.31 -14.21
C LYS A 62 18.69 15.13 -15.70
N ILE A 63 18.00 15.84 -16.57
CA ILE A 63 18.40 15.94 -17.97
C ILE A 63 19.83 16.51 -17.93
N LYS A 64 20.83 15.70 -18.26
CA LYS A 64 22.16 16.20 -18.57
C LYS A 64 21.99 16.98 -19.87
N SER A 65 21.81 18.29 -19.77
CA SER A 65 22.08 19.17 -20.90
C SER A 65 23.53 18.92 -21.29
N THR A 66 23.75 18.26 -22.43
CA THR A 66 25.06 18.19 -23.06
C THR A 66 25.47 19.63 -23.36
N GLU A 67 26.36 20.18 -22.54
CA GLU A 67 27.00 21.47 -22.81
C GLU A 67 27.78 21.32 -24.12
N HIS A 68 27.31 21.99 -25.17
CA HIS A 68 28.12 22.24 -26.34
C HIS A 68 29.08 23.39 -26.00
N SER A 69 30.34 23.03 -25.82
CA SER A 69 31.45 23.98 -25.74
C SER A 69 31.59 24.71 -27.08
N THR A 70 31.17 25.96 -27.14
CA THR A 70 31.65 26.92 -28.14
C THR A 70 32.26 28.12 -27.43
N ASN A 71 33.56 28.27 -27.64
CA ASN A 71 34.37 29.40 -27.21
C ASN A 71 33.90 30.67 -27.94
N ALA A 72 33.67 31.77 -27.21
CA ALA A 72 34.44 33.02 -27.33
C ALA A 72 33.72 34.28 -26.78
N SER A 73 34.55 35.14 -26.18
CA SER A 73 34.44 36.59 -25.94
C SER A 73 33.57 37.12 -24.77
N THR A 74 34.29 37.60 -23.74
CA THR A 74 33.89 38.56 -22.68
C THR A 74 33.39 39.88 -23.28
N PRO A 75 32.53 40.66 -22.58
CA PRO A 75 33.07 41.66 -21.63
C PRO A 75 32.20 42.03 -20.39
N LEU A 76 32.92 42.53 -19.37
CA LEU A 76 32.57 43.56 -18.35
C LEU A 76 31.47 43.29 -17.29
N ILE A 77 31.92 43.06 -16.05
CA ILE A 77 31.13 43.21 -14.81
C ILE A 77 31.48 44.58 -14.18
N PRO A 78 30.53 45.25 -13.49
CA PRO A 78 30.85 45.80 -12.17
C PRO A 78 30.01 45.13 -11.05
N PRO A 79 30.62 44.76 -9.91
CA PRO A 79 29.99 43.96 -8.87
C PRO A 79 29.26 44.84 -7.85
N ILE A 80 28.08 44.43 -7.39
CA ILE A 80 27.40 45.07 -6.25
C ILE A 80 26.90 44.01 -5.26
N SER A 81 27.36 44.17 -4.01
CA SER A 81 26.82 43.73 -2.71
C SER A 81 26.77 42.22 -2.40
N ALA A 82 27.09 41.70 -1.20
CA ALA A 82 27.50 42.23 0.12
C ALA A 82 28.01 41.00 0.93
N PRO A 83 28.60 41.16 2.13
CA PRO A 83 29.57 40.22 2.70
C PRO A 83 28.97 38.97 3.36
N THR A 84 29.73 37.88 3.23
CA THR A 84 29.62 36.61 3.94
C THR A 84 29.71 36.81 5.46
N THR A 85 28.71 36.35 6.20
CA THR A 85 28.84 36.11 7.65
C THR A 85 28.41 34.67 7.92
N PRO A 86 29.29 33.81 8.49
CA PRO A 86 28.89 32.49 8.94
C PRO A 86 28.11 32.67 10.25
N PHE A 87 26.84 32.24 10.27
CA PHE A 87 26.07 32.22 11.50
C PHE A 87 26.22 30.83 12.13
N GLU A 88 26.93 30.80 13.24
CA GLU A 88 27.04 29.67 14.15
C GLU A 88 25.66 29.27 14.66
N ALA A 89 25.45 27.96 14.77
CA ALA A 89 24.29 27.40 15.44
C ALA A 89 24.54 27.43 16.94
N GLU A 90 23.88 28.34 17.66
CA GLU A 90 23.64 28.18 19.08
C GLU A 90 22.15 28.39 19.41
N THR A 91 21.59 27.27 19.87
CA THR A 91 20.71 27.09 21.03
C THR A 91 19.45 27.96 21.23
N SER A 92 18.38 27.21 21.50
CA SER A 92 17.27 27.50 22.42
C SER A 92 16.00 28.16 21.87
N THR A 93 14.90 27.42 21.99
CA THR A 93 13.59 28.00 22.30
C THR A 93 12.92 27.13 23.37
N PRO A 94 12.32 27.75 24.41
CA PRO A 94 12.16 27.14 25.72
C PRO A 94 10.83 26.41 25.86
N ALA A 95 10.86 25.25 26.53
CA ALA A 95 9.67 24.58 27.01
C ALA A 95 9.35 25.05 28.44
N GLU A 96 8.16 25.60 28.55
CA GLU A 96 7.29 25.88 29.69
C GLU A 96 7.66 25.28 31.06
N LEU A 97 7.69 26.17 32.07
CA LEU A 97 7.88 25.90 33.49
C LEU A 97 6.63 25.22 34.10
N ILE A 98 6.80 24.03 34.67
CA ILE A 98 5.93 23.54 35.74
C ILE A 98 6.81 23.17 36.94
N ASP A 99 6.76 24.02 37.96
CA ASP A 99 7.38 23.85 39.27
C ASP A 99 6.57 22.87 40.12
N ARG A 100 7.17 21.74 40.52
CA ARG A 100 6.87 21.02 41.78
C ARG A 100 8.09 20.26 42.32
N LYS A 101 8.71 20.85 43.34
CA LYS A 101 9.54 20.32 44.45
C LYS A 101 10.05 18.86 44.44
N VAL A 102 11.40 18.75 44.41
CA VAL A 102 12.33 17.98 45.26
C VAL A 102 11.88 16.60 45.79
N GLN A 103 12.54 15.51 45.37
CA GLN A 103 13.35 14.63 46.25
C GLN A 103 14.17 13.56 45.48
N GLU A 104 15.45 13.46 45.83
CA GLU A 104 16.41 12.33 45.71
C GLU A 104 16.82 11.78 44.33
N GLU A 105 18.04 12.19 43.93
CA GLU A 105 18.88 11.57 42.91
C GLU A 105 19.17 10.10 43.24
N ARG A 106 18.63 9.20 42.43
CA ARG A 106 19.28 7.92 42.14
C ARG A 106 19.72 7.98 40.69
N ASP A 107 21.04 7.97 40.48
CA ASP A 107 21.64 7.77 39.16
C ASP A 107 21.04 6.51 38.54
N LEU A 108 20.18 6.70 37.54
CA LEU A 108 19.68 5.60 36.73
C LEU A 108 20.76 5.29 35.71
N ASP A 109 21.60 4.33 36.06
CA ASP A 109 22.67 3.81 35.21
C ASP A 109 22.08 3.28 33.89
N THR A 110 22.15 4.12 32.84
CA THR A 110 21.68 3.79 31.48
C THR A 110 22.62 2.80 30.76
N SER A 111 23.66 2.28 31.41
CA SER A 111 24.59 1.34 30.78
C SER A 111 24.08 -0.11 30.69
N ILE A 112 22.97 -0.44 31.34
CA ILE A 112 22.44 -1.83 31.38
C ILE A 112 21.51 -2.16 30.20
N VAL A 113 20.93 -1.17 29.51
CA VAL A 113 19.98 -1.44 28.40
C VAL A 113 20.64 -1.73 27.05
N ASP A 114 21.95 -1.52 26.90
CA ASP A 114 22.63 -1.65 25.61
C ASP A 114 23.35 -3.01 25.42
N SER A 115 23.41 -3.84 26.45
CA SER A 115 24.11 -5.14 26.40
C SER A 115 23.22 -6.32 25.97
N GLY A 116 21.93 -6.09 25.70
CA GLY A 116 20.96 -7.11 25.28
C GLY A 116 20.72 -7.20 23.77
N LEU A 117 21.06 -6.17 22.99
CA LEU A 117 20.95 -6.20 21.53
C LEU A 117 22.27 -6.64 20.87
N LYS A 118 22.70 -7.87 21.16
CA LYS A 118 23.61 -8.54 20.22
C LYS A 118 22.82 -8.79 18.94
N PRO A 119 23.27 -8.30 17.77
CA PRO A 119 22.59 -8.56 16.52
C PRO A 119 22.72 -10.06 16.23
N ALA A 120 21.64 -10.81 16.48
CA ALA A 120 21.48 -12.15 15.97
C ALA A 120 21.33 -12.05 14.45
N THR A 121 22.48 -11.92 13.78
CA THR A 121 22.58 -11.86 12.33
C THR A 121 22.39 -13.27 11.78
N LYS A 122 21.22 -13.51 11.20
CA LYS A 122 21.01 -14.29 9.98
C LYS A 122 19.57 -14.03 9.53
N ASN A 123 19.41 -13.14 8.54
CA ASN A 123 18.17 -12.85 7.79
C ASN A 123 17.26 -11.71 8.31
N ARG A 124 17.79 -10.62 8.87
CA ARG A 124 16.97 -9.38 8.92
C ARG A 124 16.87 -8.83 7.50
N LYS A 125 15.75 -9.12 6.82
CA LYS A 125 15.44 -8.50 5.53
C LYS A 125 15.51 -6.98 5.72
N THR A 126 16.44 -6.32 5.03
CA THR A 126 16.55 -4.86 5.01
C THR A 126 15.22 -4.29 4.54
N LEU A 127 14.70 -3.28 5.25
CA LEU A 127 13.48 -2.60 4.86
C LEU A 127 13.66 -2.04 3.44
N GLN A 128 12.86 -2.50 2.50
CA GLN A 128 12.91 -2.04 1.12
C GLN A 128 12.40 -0.59 1.07
N THR A 129 13.30 0.34 0.74
CA THR A 129 13.00 1.79 0.68
C THR A 129 12.63 2.27 -0.72
N HIS A 130 12.83 1.43 -1.74
CA HIS A 130 12.55 1.75 -3.13
C HIS A 130 11.75 0.62 -3.79
N ASP A 131 10.80 0.98 -4.63
CA ASP A 131 10.02 0.03 -5.43
C ASP A 131 10.85 -0.50 -6.61
N ASP A 132 10.33 -1.45 -7.36
CA ASP A 132 11.09 -2.16 -8.42
C ASP A 132 11.59 -1.23 -9.54
N ASP A 133 10.93 -0.10 -9.75
CA ASP A 133 11.31 0.94 -10.71
C ASP A 133 12.22 2.03 -10.11
N GLY A 134 12.67 1.86 -8.87
CA GLY A 134 13.50 2.81 -8.15
C GLY A 134 12.74 4.01 -7.57
N ALA A 135 11.40 4.00 -7.59
CA ALA A 135 10.60 5.01 -6.91
C ALA A 135 10.79 4.91 -5.39
N LEU A 136 10.92 6.05 -4.70
CA LEU A 136 11.10 6.10 -3.25
C LEU A 136 9.77 5.76 -2.56
N ILE A 137 9.76 4.74 -1.71
CA ILE A 137 8.58 4.33 -0.94
C ILE A 137 8.51 5.14 0.36
N HIS A 138 7.39 5.82 0.57
CA HIS A 138 7.11 6.62 1.76
C HIS A 138 6.29 5.86 2.79
N CYS A 139 5.27 5.14 2.32
CA CYS A 139 4.36 4.39 3.16
C CYS A 139 3.87 3.16 2.40
N ILE A 140 3.74 2.03 3.10
CA ILE A 140 3.02 0.85 2.61
C ILE A 140 1.78 0.70 3.48
N ALA A 141 0.62 0.66 2.84
CA ALA A 141 -0.64 0.41 3.52
C ALA A 141 -1.24 -0.93 3.06
N VAL A 142 -1.76 -1.72 3.98
CA VAL A 142 -2.47 -2.97 3.70
C VAL A 142 -3.88 -2.85 4.25
N SER A 143 -4.86 -2.97 3.37
CA SER A 143 -6.29 -2.87 3.71
C SER A 143 -6.97 -4.21 3.50
N ALA A 144 -7.63 -4.71 4.54
CA ALA A 144 -8.50 -5.89 4.48
C ALA A 144 -9.94 -5.44 4.20
N ILE A 145 -10.49 -5.91 3.09
CA ILE A 145 -11.77 -5.44 2.54
C ILE A 145 -12.70 -6.63 2.31
N CYS A 146 -13.96 -6.49 2.68
CA CYS A 146 -15.00 -7.48 2.49
C CYS A 146 -15.99 -6.98 1.44
N PHE A 147 -16.25 -7.77 0.40
CA PHE A 147 -17.31 -7.47 -0.54
C PHE A 147 -18.67 -7.92 0.00
N LYS A 148 -19.69 -7.10 -0.25
CA LYS A 148 -21.04 -7.24 0.29
C LYS A 148 -22.09 -7.07 -0.81
N HIS A 149 -23.18 -7.82 -0.73
CA HIS A 149 -24.43 -7.54 -1.44
C HIS A 149 -25.56 -7.50 -0.41
N GLY A 150 -26.01 -6.29 -0.05
CA GLY A 150 -26.80 -6.09 1.16
C GLY A 150 -26.04 -6.55 2.42
N ARG A 151 -26.63 -7.47 3.20
CA ARG A 151 -25.98 -8.06 4.39
C ARG A 151 -25.18 -9.34 4.10
N ILE A 152 -25.16 -9.81 2.86
CA ILE A 152 -24.48 -11.04 2.47
C ILE A 152 -23.03 -10.73 2.08
N THR A 153 -22.09 -11.56 2.54
CA THR A 153 -20.69 -11.54 2.09
C THR A 153 -20.57 -12.23 0.75
N VAL A 154 -19.95 -11.56 -0.22
CA VAL A 154 -19.60 -12.15 -1.51
C VAL A 154 -18.10 -12.48 -1.52
N PRO A 155 -17.70 -13.72 -1.83
CA PRO A 155 -16.29 -14.10 -1.88
C PRO A 155 -15.49 -13.27 -2.90
N PRO A 156 -14.22 -12.92 -2.61
CA PRO A 156 -13.38 -12.13 -3.52
C PRO A 156 -13.20 -12.72 -4.91
N ASN A 157 -13.01 -14.03 -5.04
CA ASN A 157 -12.88 -14.70 -6.34
C ASN A 157 -14.14 -14.56 -7.21
N VAL A 158 -15.32 -14.62 -6.59
CA VAL A 158 -16.61 -14.39 -7.27
C VAL A 158 -16.67 -12.95 -7.80
N VAL A 159 -16.27 -11.97 -6.99
CA VAL A 159 -16.26 -10.55 -7.39
C VAL A 159 -15.23 -10.28 -8.50
N LEU A 160 -14.04 -10.87 -8.39
CA LEU A 160 -12.99 -10.77 -9.41
C LEU A 160 -13.47 -11.33 -10.75
N ALA A 161 -14.00 -12.56 -10.75
CA ALA A 161 -14.48 -13.20 -11.97
C ALA A 161 -15.67 -12.45 -12.61
N THR A 162 -16.64 -12.02 -11.80
CA THR A 162 -17.80 -11.23 -12.30
C THR A 162 -17.43 -9.83 -12.78
N SER A 163 -16.28 -9.30 -12.35
CA SER A 163 -15.71 -8.04 -12.86
C SER A 163 -14.84 -8.26 -14.11
N GLY A 164 -14.68 -9.51 -14.57
CA GLY A 164 -13.96 -9.85 -15.79
C GLY A 164 -12.46 -10.11 -15.60
N TYR A 165 -11.98 -10.18 -14.36
CA TYR A 165 -10.59 -10.59 -14.11
C TYR A 165 -10.40 -12.07 -14.46
N SER A 166 -9.33 -12.38 -15.18
CA SER A 166 -8.89 -13.76 -15.35
C SER A 166 -8.39 -14.31 -14.02
N LEU A 167 -8.80 -15.53 -13.70
CA LEU A 167 -8.34 -16.27 -12.52
C LEU A 167 -7.55 -17.53 -12.90
N THR A 168 -7.27 -17.75 -14.18
CA THR A 168 -6.61 -18.95 -14.71
C THR A 168 -5.25 -18.59 -15.32
N GLU A 169 -5.27 -17.94 -16.48
CA GLU A 169 -4.09 -17.54 -17.24
C GLU A 169 -4.22 -16.10 -17.74
N THR A 170 -3.08 -15.44 -17.94
CA THR A 170 -3.04 -14.08 -18.48
C THR A 170 -3.63 -14.05 -19.88
N GLY A 171 -4.63 -13.20 -20.09
CA GLY A 171 -5.29 -13.04 -21.39
C GLY A 171 -6.53 -13.91 -21.58
N ASP A 172 -6.87 -14.80 -20.63
CA ASP A 172 -8.16 -15.50 -20.65
C ASP A 172 -9.32 -14.50 -20.48
N LYS A 173 -10.29 -14.56 -21.40
CA LYS A 173 -11.48 -13.71 -21.45
C LYS A 173 -12.76 -14.45 -21.05
N SER A 174 -12.65 -15.73 -20.68
CA SER A 174 -13.77 -16.60 -20.31
C SER A 174 -14.62 -15.97 -19.20
N ASN A 175 -13.99 -15.43 -18.16
CA ASN A 175 -14.66 -14.78 -17.04
C ASN A 175 -15.48 -13.56 -17.46
N TRP A 176 -14.93 -12.71 -18.34
CA TRP A 176 -15.68 -11.60 -18.88
C TRP A 176 -16.92 -12.06 -19.65
N LEU A 177 -16.79 -13.09 -20.50
CA LEU A 177 -17.89 -13.61 -21.29
C LEU A 177 -18.97 -14.26 -20.41
N ASN A 178 -18.58 -15.03 -19.40
CA ASN A 178 -19.49 -15.64 -18.43
C ASN A 178 -20.21 -14.58 -17.59
N ALA A 179 -19.48 -13.57 -17.10
CA ALA A 179 -20.07 -12.46 -16.37
C ALA A 179 -21.03 -11.63 -17.22
N LYS A 180 -20.70 -11.41 -18.51
CA LYS A 180 -21.59 -10.74 -19.46
C LYS A 180 -22.88 -11.52 -19.67
N ARG A 181 -22.79 -12.83 -19.94
CA ARG A 181 -23.96 -13.71 -20.08
C ARG A 181 -24.83 -13.71 -18.82
N LEU A 182 -24.23 -13.71 -17.65
CA LEU A 182 -24.95 -13.62 -16.38
C LEU A 182 -25.71 -12.28 -16.25
N ARG A 183 -25.08 -11.16 -16.64
CA ARG A 183 -25.74 -9.84 -16.67
C ARG A 183 -26.84 -9.75 -17.72
N GLU A 184 -26.69 -10.42 -18.87
CA GLU A 184 -27.74 -10.51 -19.90
C GLU A 184 -29.00 -11.25 -19.41
N ARG A 185 -28.89 -12.12 -18.39
CA ARG A 185 -30.05 -12.73 -17.70
C ARG A 185 -30.84 -11.71 -16.85
N GLY A 186 -30.30 -10.51 -16.62
CA GLY A 186 -30.96 -9.42 -15.89
C GLY A 186 -30.46 -9.20 -14.46
N THR A 187 -30.90 -8.09 -13.85
CA THR A 187 -30.48 -7.65 -12.51
C THR A 187 -30.92 -8.59 -11.38
N ALA A 188 -32.08 -9.24 -11.53
CA ALA A 188 -32.56 -10.25 -10.59
C ALA A 188 -31.63 -11.47 -10.54
N ALA A 189 -31.18 -11.95 -11.71
CA ALA A 189 -30.24 -13.06 -11.80
C ALA A 189 -28.87 -12.71 -11.18
N MET A 190 -28.36 -11.48 -11.41
CA MET A 190 -27.15 -11.00 -10.75
C MET A 190 -27.28 -10.96 -9.22
N THR A 191 -28.43 -10.49 -8.73
CA THR A 191 -28.73 -10.42 -7.29
C THR A 191 -28.78 -11.82 -6.67
N GLU A 192 -29.46 -12.76 -7.31
CA GLU A 192 -29.52 -14.16 -6.88
C GLU A 192 -28.13 -14.81 -6.89
N PHE A 193 -27.35 -14.58 -7.95
CA PHE A 193 -26.00 -15.08 -8.08
C PHE A 193 -25.13 -14.63 -6.90
N PHE A 194 -25.07 -13.33 -6.61
CA PHE A 194 -24.28 -12.81 -5.49
C PHE A 194 -24.76 -13.26 -4.11
N ARG A 195 -26.05 -13.59 -3.97
CA ARG A 195 -26.64 -14.08 -2.72
C ARG A 195 -26.46 -15.57 -2.48
N GLY A 196 -25.70 -16.25 -3.33
CA GLY A 196 -25.32 -17.66 -3.16
C GLY A 196 -25.62 -18.53 -4.36
N GLY A 197 -26.33 -18.02 -5.37
CA GLY A 197 -26.62 -18.75 -6.61
C GLY A 197 -25.36 -19.22 -7.34
N TRP A 198 -24.23 -18.53 -7.16
CA TRP A 198 -22.93 -18.99 -7.66
C TRP A 198 -22.59 -20.42 -7.23
N LYS A 199 -23.00 -20.89 -6.04
CA LYS A 199 -22.70 -22.27 -5.61
C LYS A 199 -23.37 -23.35 -6.47
N LEU A 200 -24.44 -22.99 -7.17
CA LEU A 200 -25.25 -23.89 -7.99
C LEU A 200 -24.86 -23.85 -9.47
N GLU A 201 -24.10 -22.84 -9.91
CA GLU A 201 -23.74 -22.70 -11.32
C GLU A 201 -22.63 -23.72 -11.69
N GLU A 202 -22.87 -24.51 -12.73
CA GLU A 202 -22.04 -25.66 -13.09
C GLU A 202 -20.66 -25.26 -13.62
N ASN A 203 -20.59 -24.14 -14.35
CA ASN A 203 -19.38 -23.73 -15.05
C ASN A 203 -18.25 -23.25 -14.12
N LYS A 204 -18.57 -22.92 -12.86
CA LYS A 204 -17.63 -22.54 -11.80
C LYS A 204 -16.54 -21.56 -12.22
N PHE A 205 -16.87 -20.61 -13.10
CA PHE A 205 -15.90 -19.71 -13.74
C PHE A 205 -15.14 -18.79 -12.74
N TRP A 206 -15.62 -18.68 -11.50
CA TRP A 206 -14.92 -17.97 -10.43
C TRP A 206 -13.85 -18.79 -9.70
N GLN A 207 -13.64 -20.06 -10.06
CA GLN A 207 -12.53 -20.84 -9.53
C GLN A 207 -11.20 -20.34 -10.08
N ALA A 208 -10.23 -20.19 -9.18
CA ALA A 208 -8.89 -19.82 -9.58
C ALA A 208 -8.14 -21.06 -10.06
N GLY A 209 -7.32 -20.89 -11.09
CA GLY A 209 -6.41 -21.92 -11.56
C GLY A 209 -5.30 -22.16 -10.53
N PRO A 210 -4.63 -23.32 -10.60
CA PRO A 210 -3.67 -23.76 -9.57
C PRO A 210 -2.52 -22.77 -9.37
N LYS A 211 -2.02 -22.15 -10.44
CA LYS A 211 -0.94 -21.14 -10.36
C LYS A 211 -1.37 -19.89 -9.61
N VAL A 212 -2.61 -19.43 -9.85
CA VAL A 212 -3.16 -18.23 -9.19
C VAL A 212 -3.44 -18.53 -7.73
N GLU A 213 -3.98 -19.71 -7.41
CA GLU A 213 -4.21 -20.15 -6.04
C GLU A 213 -2.90 -20.29 -5.26
N GLU A 214 -1.87 -20.89 -5.84
CA GLU A 214 -0.56 -21.04 -5.22
C GLU A 214 0.07 -19.68 -4.89
N GLU A 215 0.08 -18.75 -5.84
CA GLU A 215 0.62 -17.41 -5.61
C GLU A 215 -0.23 -16.61 -4.61
N CYS A 216 -1.55 -16.75 -4.65
CA CYS A 216 -2.45 -16.14 -3.68
C CYS A 216 -2.14 -16.65 -2.26
N ASN A 217 -2.01 -17.97 -2.09
CA ASN A 217 -1.69 -18.61 -0.82
C ASN A 217 -0.30 -18.18 -0.29
N ARG A 218 0.69 -18.11 -1.19
CA ARG A 218 2.04 -17.65 -0.84
C ARG A 218 2.03 -16.23 -0.29
N ARG A 219 1.37 -15.30 -0.99
CA ARG A 219 1.24 -13.89 -0.56
C ARG A 219 0.38 -13.75 0.69
N LEU A 220 -0.67 -14.55 0.80
CA LEU A 220 -1.55 -14.56 1.96
C LEU A 220 -0.79 -14.93 3.23
N ALA A 221 0.09 -15.92 3.17
CA ALA A 221 0.94 -16.30 4.31
C ALA A 221 1.86 -15.15 4.77
N GLU A 222 2.32 -14.30 3.86
CA GLU A 222 3.10 -13.10 4.20
C GLU A 222 2.22 -12.00 4.81
N LEU A 223 1.03 -11.76 4.23
CA LEU A 223 0.08 -10.75 4.70
C LEU A 223 -0.52 -11.11 6.06
N ARG A 224 -0.76 -12.39 6.34
CA ARG A 224 -1.23 -12.87 7.64
C ARG A 224 -0.26 -12.59 8.76
N LYS A 225 1.05 -12.77 8.52
CA LYS A 225 2.07 -12.42 9.53
C LYS A 225 2.01 -10.95 9.93
N LEU A 226 1.70 -10.06 8.97
CA LEU A 226 1.53 -8.63 9.23
C LEU A 226 0.27 -8.34 10.06
N THR A 227 -0.82 -9.07 9.83
CA THR A 227 -2.10 -8.84 10.53
C THR A 227 -2.18 -9.54 11.90
N GLU A 228 -1.67 -10.77 12.02
CA GLU A 228 -1.67 -11.57 13.25
C GLU A 228 -0.80 -10.95 14.36
N GLY A 229 0.40 -10.47 14.00
CA GLY A 229 1.30 -9.80 14.95
C GLY A 229 0.67 -8.56 15.60
N MET A 230 -0.34 -7.96 14.96
CA MET A 230 -1.03 -6.77 15.46
C MET A 230 -2.36 -7.07 16.15
N ASN A 231 -3.08 -8.13 15.76
CA ASN A 231 -4.27 -8.58 16.49
C ASN A 231 -3.92 -9.06 17.90
N GLY A 232 -2.72 -9.62 18.10
CA GLY A 232 -2.20 -9.96 19.43
C GLY A 232 -1.97 -8.76 20.36
N LEU A 233 -1.90 -7.53 19.82
CA LEU A 233 -1.75 -6.28 20.59
C LEU A 233 -3.08 -5.62 20.95
N ARG A 234 -4.21 -6.17 20.48
CA ARG A 234 -5.56 -5.66 20.78
C ARG A 234 -6.23 -6.34 21.98
N VAL A 235 -5.45 -7.08 22.77
CA VAL A 235 -5.88 -7.72 24.03
C VAL A 235 -5.80 -6.72 25.17
#